data_AF-A0A2X1ZLA7-F1
#
_entry.id   AF-A0A2X1ZLA7-F1
#
_cell.length_a   1.000
_cell.length_b   1.000
_cell.length_c   1.000
_cell.angle_alpha   90.00
_cell.angle_beta   90.00
_cell.angle_gamma   90.00
#
_symmetry.space_group_name_H-M   'P 1'
#
loop_
_entity.id
_entity.type
_entity.pdbx_description
1 polymer ?
#
loop_
_entity_poly.entity_id
_entity_poly.type
_entity_poly.pdbx_seq_one_letter_code
_entity_poly.pdbx_strand_id
1 'polypeptide(L)'
;MMTMKQDPISNQQCLPPAIHGLQFNHCKTIGCSRFGSTNEDHYVFQRTNPAKPALICRECGAFPPILSNPDVVAEASRLKIAQSSGLPACSNLDCENLGLPVLTHRHLYHAFGYSGDRQRYRCKCCQHTFVDRWSGFNQKHLVQQKLLAMLFTGHSVRDICRRLSMNPKSFYDQLSHIASRCRRQLAMFDGRLFKHAHSLALASDIRPLQPCSDNGVLWIATSEAQSGYVVGQHTNFQPEEVTERFEIHDAYTIGTRFIAPHVSPI
;
A
#
# COMPACT_ATOMS: atom_id res chain seq x y z
N MET A 1 -29.09 -18.50 22.70
CA MET A 1 -27.79 -17.94 23.15
C MET A 1 -26.85 -19.11 23.43
N MET A 2 -26.15 -19.58 22.39
CA MET A 2 -25.06 -20.53 22.55
C MET A 2 -23.78 -19.71 22.61
N THR A 3 -23.21 -19.61 23.80
CA THR A 3 -21.87 -19.11 24.02
C THR A 3 -20.89 -20.05 23.31
N MET A 4 -20.31 -19.59 22.21
CA MET A 4 -19.13 -20.24 21.65
C MET A 4 -18.03 -20.14 22.69
N LYS A 5 -17.74 -21.25 23.36
CA LYS A 5 -16.52 -21.42 24.15
C LYS A 5 -15.36 -21.21 23.18
N GLN A 6 -14.55 -20.18 23.44
CA GLN A 6 -13.22 -20.09 22.87
C GLN A 6 -12.48 -21.35 23.29
N ASP A 7 -12.10 -22.17 22.31
CA ASP A 7 -11.21 -23.30 22.56
C ASP A 7 -9.91 -22.77 23.19
N PRO A 8 -9.37 -23.45 24.22
CA PRO A 8 -8.12 -23.03 24.83
C PRO A 8 -7.04 -23.05 23.74
N ILE A 9 -6.39 -21.90 23.54
CA ILE A 9 -5.27 -21.70 22.63
C ILE A 9 -4.28 -22.84 22.88
N SER A 10 -4.22 -23.78 21.94
CA SER A 10 -3.24 -24.85 21.93
C SER A 10 -1.86 -24.25 22.17
N ASN A 11 -1.08 -24.89 23.03
CA ASN A 11 0.26 -24.52 23.48
C ASN A 11 1.30 -24.65 22.34
N GLN A 12 0.97 -24.18 21.16
CA GLN A 12 1.74 -24.30 19.94
C GLN A 12 2.92 -23.32 20.00
N GLN A 13 4.10 -23.90 20.26
CA GLN A 13 5.42 -23.30 20.10
C GLN A 13 5.79 -23.15 18.62
N CYS A 14 4.86 -22.74 17.75
CA CYS A 14 5.10 -22.64 16.32
C CYS A 14 5.07 -21.18 15.87
N LEU A 15 5.72 -20.91 14.73
CA LEU A 15 5.57 -19.65 14.02
C LEU A 15 4.10 -19.51 13.57
N PRO A 16 3.58 -18.28 13.40
CA PRO A 16 2.34 -18.08 12.67
C PRO A 16 2.40 -18.81 11.32
N PRO A 17 1.31 -19.45 10.88
CA PRO A 17 1.29 -20.20 9.63
C PRO A 17 1.81 -19.35 8.47
N ALA A 18 2.67 -19.94 7.64
CA ALA A 18 3.10 -19.29 6.41
C ALA A 18 1.90 -19.14 5.47
N ILE A 19 1.86 -18.06 4.69
CA ILE A 19 0.83 -17.82 3.68
C ILE A 19 1.50 -17.67 2.31
N HIS A 20 1.03 -18.42 1.31
CA HIS A 20 1.66 -18.46 -0.02
C HIS A 20 3.17 -18.75 0.01
N GLY A 21 3.63 -19.56 0.97
CA GLY A 21 5.05 -19.87 1.17
C GLY A 21 5.87 -18.74 1.83
N LEU A 22 5.23 -17.65 2.25
CA LEU A 22 5.88 -16.51 2.89
C LEU A 22 5.81 -16.63 4.42
N GLN A 23 6.97 -16.45 5.07
CA GLN A 23 7.13 -16.40 6.51
C GLN A 23 7.95 -15.16 6.88
N PHE A 24 7.36 -14.23 7.63
CA PHE A 24 8.01 -12.96 8.04
C PHE A 24 8.57 -12.98 9.47
N ASN A 25 8.28 -14.06 10.20
CA ASN A 25 8.73 -14.28 11.57
C ASN A 25 10.05 -15.05 11.57
N HIS A 26 11.16 -14.31 11.50
CA HIS A 26 12.52 -14.83 11.55
C HIS A 26 13.47 -13.79 12.16
N CYS A 27 14.71 -14.20 12.44
CA CYS A 27 15.77 -13.29 12.86
C CYS A 27 16.04 -12.23 11.78
N LYS A 28 16.14 -10.97 12.19
CA LYS A 28 16.40 -9.80 11.33
C LYS A 28 17.78 -9.17 11.57
N THR A 29 18.59 -9.77 12.44
CA THR A 29 19.94 -9.28 12.78
C THR A 29 20.91 -9.61 11.65
N ILE A 30 21.41 -8.58 10.96
CA ILE A 30 22.44 -8.72 9.94
C ILE A 30 23.69 -9.35 10.58
N GLY A 31 24.24 -10.39 9.95
CA GLY A 31 25.41 -11.13 10.44
C GLY A 31 25.09 -12.32 11.37
N CYS A 32 23.83 -12.51 11.77
CA CYS A 32 23.42 -13.72 12.49
C CYS A 32 23.36 -14.92 11.54
N SER A 33 23.88 -16.09 11.97
CA SER A 33 23.79 -17.34 11.21
C SER A 33 22.34 -17.81 10.96
N ARG A 34 21.39 -17.29 11.73
CA ARG A 34 19.94 -17.56 11.62
C ARG A 34 19.16 -16.46 10.91
N PHE A 35 19.82 -15.46 10.34
CA PHE A 35 19.16 -14.40 9.56
C PHE A 35 18.27 -15.01 8.47
N GLY A 36 16.98 -14.64 8.46
CA GLY A 36 16.02 -15.15 7.47
C GLY A 36 15.58 -16.61 7.64
N SER A 37 16.02 -17.31 8.68
CA SER A 37 15.68 -18.73 8.84
C SER A 37 14.24 -18.93 9.29
N THR A 38 13.51 -19.82 8.63
CA THR A 38 12.12 -20.19 8.94
C THR A 38 12.01 -21.48 9.76
N ASN A 39 13.14 -22.06 10.20
CA ASN A 39 13.12 -23.24 11.06
C ASN A 39 12.78 -22.82 12.50
N GLU A 40 11.69 -23.36 13.03
CA GLU A 40 11.17 -23.05 14.38
C GLU A 40 12.17 -23.40 15.49
N ASP A 41 12.98 -24.45 15.29
CA ASP A 41 13.99 -24.90 16.28
C ASP A 41 15.05 -23.84 16.56
N HIS A 42 15.24 -22.87 15.65
CA HIS A 42 16.18 -21.77 15.83
C HIS A 42 15.67 -20.70 16.79
N TYR A 43 14.44 -20.83 17.28
CA TYR A 43 13.76 -19.81 18.06
C TYR A 43 13.21 -20.36 19.39
N VAL A 44 12.92 -19.42 20.29
CA VAL A 44 12.16 -19.62 21.52
C VAL A 44 10.98 -18.66 21.48
N PHE A 45 9.79 -19.16 21.77
CA PHE A 45 8.58 -18.36 21.81
C PHE A 45 8.27 -17.97 23.26
N GLN A 46 8.23 -16.67 23.52
CA GLN A 46 7.83 -16.15 24.82
C GLN A 46 6.45 -15.51 24.70
N ARG A 47 5.45 -16.14 25.33
CA ARG A 47 4.06 -15.65 25.40
C ARG A 47 3.66 -15.19 26.81
N THR A 48 4.63 -14.87 27.67
CA THR A 48 4.36 -14.41 29.05
C THR A 48 3.49 -13.15 29.09
N ASN A 49 3.57 -12.31 28.05
CA ASN A 49 2.60 -11.27 27.78
C ASN A 49 1.81 -11.62 26.51
N PRO A 50 0.55 -12.07 26.62
CA PRO A 50 -0.29 -12.38 25.46
C PRO A 50 -0.46 -11.19 24.50
N ALA A 51 -0.36 -9.96 24.99
CA ALA A 51 -0.44 -8.75 24.15
C ALA A 51 0.86 -8.43 23.41
N LYS A 52 1.98 -9.07 23.78
CA LYS A 52 3.30 -8.87 23.15
C LYS A 52 4.07 -10.19 23.10
N PRO A 53 3.60 -11.18 22.32
CA PRO A 53 4.37 -12.40 22.14
C PRO A 53 5.67 -12.06 21.40
N ALA A 54 6.77 -12.66 21.85
CA ALA A 54 8.11 -12.41 21.31
C ALA A 54 8.71 -13.68 20.72
N LEU A 55 9.36 -13.53 19.58
CA LEU A 55 10.19 -14.57 18.96
C LEU A 55 11.64 -14.27 19.31
N ILE A 56 12.31 -15.15 20.06
CA ILE A 56 13.70 -14.96 20.46
C ILE A 56 14.61 -15.88 19.63
N CYS A 57 15.60 -15.32 18.95
CA CYS A 57 16.60 -16.08 18.22
C CYS A 57 17.59 -16.75 19.19
N ARG A 58 17.76 -18.08 19.08
CA ARG A 58 18.69 -18.84 19.95
C ARG A 58 20.16 -18.49 19.73
N GLU A 59 20.50 -17.95 18.57
CA GLU A 59 21.89 -17.63 18.22
C GLU A 59 22.32 -16.25 18.75
N CYS A 60 21.60 -15.20 18.37
CA CYS A 60 21.99 -13.82 18.66
C CYS A 60 21.17 -13.17 19.77
N GLY A 61 20.15 -13.86 20.32
CA GLY A 61 19.26 -13.33 21.35
C GLY A 61 18.29 -12.25 20.87
N ALA A 62 18.28 -11.89 19.58
CA ALA A 62 17.36 -10.88 19.05
C ALA A 62 15.90 -11.32 19.21
N PHE A 63 15.04 -10.36 19.54
CA PHE A 63 13.64 -10.58 19.91
C PHE A 63 12.66 -9.81 19.00
N PRO A 64 12.64 -10.05 17.68
CA PRO A 64 11.71 -9.35 16.80
C PRO A 64 10.24 -9.57 17.22
N PRO A 65 9.35 -8.59 16.98
CA PRO A 65 7.93 -8.77 17.19
C PRO A 65 7.39 -9.86 16.27
N ILE A 66 6.38 -10.60 16.75
CA ILE A 66 5.65 -11.57 15.93
C ILE A 66 4.60 -10.84 15.10
N LEU A 67 4.61 -11.10 13.80
CA LEU A 67 3.73 -10.52 12.79
C LEU A 67 2.72 -11.56 12.29
N SER A 68 1.50 -11.12 12.02
CA SER A 68 0.52 -11.89 11.24
C SER A 68 0.94 -11.95 9.78
N ASN A 69 1.36 -13.12 9.29
CA ASN A 69 1.72 -13.29 7.89
C ASN A 69 0.57 -12.92 6.93
N PRO A 70 -0.71 -13.31 7.20
CA PRO A 70 -1.85 -12.88 6.40
C PRO A 70 -2.02 -11.36 6.34
N ASP A 71 -1.89 -10.65 7.45
CA ASP A 71 -2.08 -9.19 7.47
C ASP A 71 -0.98 -8.46 6.71
N VAL A 72 0.27 -8.96 6.76
CA VAL A 72 1.37 -8.42 5.96
C VAL A 72 1.09 -8.58 4.46
N VAL A 73 0.61 -9.76 4.02
CA VAL A 73 0.26 -10.01 2.61
C VAL A 73 -0.95 -9.18 2.18
N ALA A 74 -1.96 -9.04 3.05
CA ALA A 74 -3.13 -8.21 2.79
C ALA A 74 -2.73 -6.73 2.61
N GLU A 75 -1.88 -6.21 3.50
CA GLU A 75 -1.39 -4.82 3.40
C GLU A 75 -0.52 -4.62 2.15
N ALA A 76 0.38 -5.55 1.83
CA ALA A 76 1.16 -5.48 0.60
C ALA A 76 0.27 -5.46 -0.66
N SER A 77 -0.79 -6.29 -0.67
CA SER A 77 -1.76 -6.32 -1.77
C SER A 77 -2.56 -5.02 -1.86
N ARG A 78 -3.01 -4.48 -0.71
CA ARG A 78 -3.70 -3.19 -0.62
C ARG A 78 -2.83 -2.06 -1.16
N LEU A 79 -1.55 -2.01 -0.77
CA LEU A 79 -0.58 -1.03 -1.26
C LEU A 79 -0.36 -1.14 -2.78
N LYS A 80 -0.23 -2.36 -3.31
CA LYS A 80 -0.10 -2.60 -4.76
C LYS A 80 -1.33 -2.08 -5.52
N ILE A 81 -2.53 -2.34 -5.02
CA ILE A 81 -3.78 -1.82 -5.59
C ILE A 81 -3.79 -0.29 -5.54
N ALA A 82 -3.45 0.30 -4.39
CA ALA A 82 -3.41 1.76 -4.22
C ALA A 82 -2.41 2.44 -5.18
N GLN A 83 -1.21 1.89 -5.33
CA GLN A 83 -0.18 2.38 -6.26
C GLN A 83 -0.63 2.27 -7.72
N SER A 84 -1.32 1.18 -8.08
CA SER A 84 -1.89 1.00 -9.41
C SER A 84 -3.18 1.80 -9.65
N SER A 85 -3.71 2.48 -8.63
CA SER A 85 -5.00 3.16 -8.70
C SER A 85 -5.03 4.27 -9.75
N GLY A 86 -5.89 4.10 -10.74
CA GLY A 86 -6.05 5.01 -11.88
C GLY A 86 -5.16 4.68 -13.08
N LEU A 87 -4.30 3.67 -12.97
CA LEU A 87 -3.59 3.09 -14.11
C LEU A 87 -4.50 2.11 -14.86
N PRO A 88 -4.39 2.01 -16.20
CA PRO A 88 -5.05 0.94 -16.94
C PRO A 88 -4.36 -0.39 -16.62
N ALA A 89 -4.94 -1.19 -15.73
CA ALA A 89 -4.42 -2.48 -15.26
C ALA A 89 -5.55 -3.46 -14.96
N CYS A 90 -5.23 -4.74 -14.78
CA CYS A 90 -6.21 -5.71 -14.27
C CYS A 90 -6.58 -5.36 -12.82
N SER A 91 -7.88 -5.37 -12.51
CA SER A 91 -8.42 -5.14 -11.17
C SER A 91 -9.10 -6.37 -10.57
N ASN A 92 -8.97 -7.55 -11.19
CA ASN A 92 -9.41 -8.81 -10.60
C ASN A 92 -8.41 -9.24 -9.51
N LEU A 93 -8.87 -9.35 -8.26
CA LEU A 93 -8.05 -9.59 -7.07
C LEU A 93 -7.31 -10.94 -7.11
N ASP A 94 -7.91 -11.94 -7.76
CA ASP A 94 -7.35 -13.29 -7.84
C ASP A 94 -6.47 -13.49 -9.09
N CYS A 95 -6.20 -12.42 -9.85
CA CYS A 95 -5.43 -12.49 -11.07
C CYS A 95 -3.94 -12.19 -10.81
N GLU A 96 -3.06 -13.02 -11.38
CA GLU A 96 -1.61 -12.80 -11.36
C GLU A 96 -1.21 -11.42 -11.95
N ASN A 97 -2.02 -10.92 -12.89
CA ASN A 97 -1.80 -9.62 -13.53
C ASN A 97 -2.41 -8.43 -12.74
N LEU A 98 -2.91 -8.64 -11.52
CA LEU A 98 -3.49 -7.58 -10.68
C LEU A 98 -2.51 -6.42 -10.50
N GLY A 99 -2.99 -5.21 -10.82
CA GLY A 99 -2.24 -3.97 -10.63
C GLY A 99 -1.04 -3.77 -11.56
N LEU A 100 -0.79 -4.69 -12.52
CA LEU A 100 0.28 -4.54 -13.51
C LEU A 100 -0.19 -3.60 -14.65
N PRO A 101 0.40 -2.41 -14.81
CA PRO A 101 -0.13 -1.45 -15.79
C PRO A 101 0.14 -1.90 -17.23
N VAL A 102 -0.83 -1.72 -18.12
CA VAL A 102 -0.70 -1.98 -19.57
C VAL A 102 0.51 -1.27 -20.16
N LEU A 103 0.81 -0.07 -19.68
CA LEU A 103 1.87 0.79 -20.19
C LEU A 103 3.27 0.17 -20.04
N THR A 104 3.51 -0.58 -18.97
CA THR A 104 4.77 -1.28 -18.69
C THR A 104 4.68 -2.79 -18.98
N HIS A 105 3.47 -3.35 -19.02
CA HIS A 105 3.22 -4.78 -19.20
C HIS A 105 2.29 -5.08 -20.38
N ARG A 106 2.47 -4.38 -21.51
CA ARG A 106 1.59 -4.49 -22.69
C ARG A 106 1.38 -5.93 -23.17
N HIS A 107 2.40 -6.78 -23.04
CA HIS A 107 2.36 -8.19 -23.44
C HIS A 107 1.31 -9.01 -22.68
N LEU A 108 0.89 -8.59 -21.47
CA LEU A 108 -0.13 -9.25 -20.65
C LEU A 108 -1.59 -8.94 -21.08
N TYR A 109 -1.77 -7.99 -22.00
CA TYR A 109 -3.09 -7.47 -22.36
C TYR A 109 -3.35 -7.51 -23.87
N HIS A 110 -4.62 -7.66 -24.24
CA HIS A 110 -5.10 -7.51 -25.62
C HIS A 110 -5.91 -6.22 -25.74
N ALA A 111 -5.50 -5.31 -26.64
CA ALA A 111 -6.25 -4.11 -26.96
C ALA A 111 -7.40 -4.46 -27.91
N PHE A 112 -8.65 -4.14 -27.57
CA PHE A 112 -9.80 -4.51 -28.41
C PHE A 112 -10.87 -3.41 -28.47
N GLY A 113 -10.83 -2.60 -29.52
CA GLY A 113 -11.81 -1.54 -29.75
C GLY A 113 -11.75 -0.39 -28.73
N TYR A 114 -12.79 0.46 -28.76
CA TYR A 114 -12.82 1.73 -28.05
C TYR A 114 -14.17 1.97 -27.34
N SER A 115 -14.15 2.74 -26.25
CA SER A 115 -15.31 3.38 -25.63
C SER A 115 -15.22 4.88 -25.91
N GLY A 116 -15.93 5.37 -26.93
CA GLY A 116 -15.68 6.71 -27.46
C GLY A 116 -14.29 6.79 -28.06
N ASP A 117 -13.45 7.71 -27.59
CA ASP A 117 -12.03 7.85 -27.98
C ASP A 117 -11.06 7.07 -27.08
N ARG A 118 -11.58 6.29 -26.12
CA ARG A 118 -10.76 5.60 -25.11
C ARG A 118 -10.54 4.13 -25.44
N GLN A 119 -9.28 3.69 -25.40
CA GLN A 119 -8.88 2.31 -25.66
C GLN A 119 -9.42 1.34 -24.62
N ARG A 120 -9.98 0.21 -25.08
CA ARG A 120 -10.36 -0.94 -24.23
C ARG A 120 -9.24 -2.00 -24.21
N TYR A 121 -9.06 -2.64 -23.06
CA TYR A 121 -8.09 -3.71 -22.85
C TYR A 121 -8.74 -4.93 -22.20
N ARG A 122 -8.25 -6.11 -22.54
CA ARG A 122 -8.59 -7.40 -21.94
C ARG A 122 -7.36 -8.03 -21.33
N CYS A 123 -7.45 -8.47 -20.09
CA CYS A 123 -6.41 -9.27 -19.45
C CYS A 123 -6.30 -10.63 -20.15
N LYS A 124 -5.11 -11.05 -20.55
CA LYS A 124 -4.91 -12.38 -21.18
C LYS A 124 -5.03 -13.54 -20.19
N CYS A 125 -4.76 -13.29 -18.90
CA CYS A 125 -4.87 -14.29 -17.82
C CYS A 125 -6.34 -14.54 -17.45
N CYS A 126 -7.05 -13.54 -16.93
CA CYS A 126 -8.41 -13.72 -16.39
C CYS A 126 -9.55 -13.22 -17.28
N GLN A 127 -9.25 -12.75 -18.50
CA GLN A 127 -10.23 -12.19 -19.46
C GLN A 127 -10.99 -10.93 -18.99
N HIS A 128 -10.68 -10.38 -17.81
CA HIS A 128 -11.27 -9.14 -17.31
C HIS A 128 -11.02 -7.97 -18.28
N THR A 129 -12.03 -7.13 -18.49
CA THR A 129 -11.97 -6.01 -19.44
C THR A 129 -12.03 -4.68 -18.72
N PHE A 130 -11.27 -3.70 -19.20
CA PHE A 130 -11.23 -2.35 -18.64
C PHE A 130 -10.92 -1.31 -19.72
N VAL A 131 -11.24 -0.04 -19.42
CA VAL A 131 -11.01 1.10 -20.32
C VAL A 131 -9.84 1.92 -19.79
N ASP A 132 -8.91 2.27 -20.67
CA ASP A 132 -7.90 3.27 -20.36
C ASP A 132 -8.52 4.68 -20.41
N ARG A 133 -8.88 5.18 -19.23
CA ARG A 133 -9.53 6.49 -19.02
C ARG A 133 -8.73 7.66 -19.58
N TRP A 134 -7.42 7.50 -19.77
CA TRP A 134 -6.50 8.59 -20.17
C TRP A 134 -5.95 8.44 -21.59
N SER A 135 -6.37 7.42 -22.34
CA SER A 135 -5.98 7.23 -23.74
C SER A 135 -6.62 8.24 -24.72
N GLY A 136 -7.76 8.83 -24.33
CA GLY A 136 -8.46 9.84 -25.12
C GLY A 136 -7.95 11.27 -24.90
N PHE A 137 -8.51 12.22 -25.66
CA PHE A 137 -8.12 13.63 -25.60
C PHE A 137 -8.55 14.30 -24.29
N ASN A 138 -7.67 15.13 -23.70
CA ASN A 138 -7.99 15.86 -22.48
C ASN A 138 -8.64 17.23 -22.78
N GLN A 139 -9.97 17.24 -22.93
CA GLN A 139 -10.73 18.47 -23.13
C GLN A 139 -10.59 19.48 -21.97
N LYS A 140 -10.21 19.01 -20.76
CA LYS A 140 -10.07 19.85 -19.56
C LYS A 140 -8.63 20.31 -19.28
N HIS A 141 -7.71 20.16 -20.23
CA HIS A 141 -6.30 20.45 -19.98
C HIS A 141 -6.05 21.92 -19.58
N LEU A 142 -6.69 22.90 -20.23
CA LEU A 142 -6.50 24.32 -19.90
C LEU A 142 -6.93 24.67 -18.47
N VAL A 143 -8.09 24.18 -18.02
CA VAL A 143 -8.56 24.42 -16.65
C VAL A 143 -7.69 23.71 -15.62
N GLN A 144 -7.22 22.49 -15.93
CA GLN A 144 -6.32 21.73 -15.07
C GLN A 144 -4.94 22.38 -14.94
N GLN A 145 -4.40 22.95 -16.02
CA GLN A 145 -3.15 23.72 -15.99
C GLN A 145 -3.28 24.94 -15.08
N LYS A 146 -4.36 25.73 -15.21
CA LYS A 146 -4.60 26.90 -14.35
C LYS A 146 -4.78 26.49 -12.88
N LEU A 147 -5.54 25.42 -12.61
CA LEU A 147 -5.71 24.88 -11.27
C LEU A 147 -4.36 24.53 -10.64
N LEU A 148 -3.51 23.80 -11.37
CA LEU A 148 -2.19 23.40 -10.90
C LEU A 148 -1.28 24.61 -10.62
N ALA A 149 -1.28 25.62 -11.50
CA ALA A 149 -0.52 26.85 -11.29
C ALA A 149 -0.97 27.60 -10.02
N MET A 150 -2.28 27.67 -9.76
CA MET A 150 -2.78 28.31 -8.54
C MET A 150 -2.47 27.52 -7.26
N LEU A 151 -2.49 26.18 -7.33
CA LEU A 151 -2.05 25.34 -6.21
C LEU A 151 -0.57 25.58 -5.88
N PHE A 152 0.31 25.57 -6.89
CA PHE A 152 1.74 25.79 -6.66
C PHE A 152 2.09 27.19 -6.20
N THR A 153 1.22 28.18 -6.44
CA THR A 153 1.38 29.55 -5.94
C THR A 153 0.68 29.79 -4.60
N GLY A 154 0.18 28.73 -3.94
CA GLY A 154 -0.34 28.81 -2.58
C GLY A 154 -1.73 29.44 -2.44
N HIS A 155 -2.52 29.53 -3.51
CA HIS A 155 -3.89 30.04 -3.43
C HIS A 155 -4.78 29.10 -2.59
N SER A 156 -5.69 29.68 -1.80
CA SER A 156 -6.66 28.90 -1.04
C SER A 156 -7.64 28.17 -1.97
N VAL A 157 -8.17 27.02 -1.55
CA VAL A 157 -9.20 26.28 -2.31
C VAL A 157 -10.39 27.17 -2.66
N ARG A 158 -10.81 28.04 -1.73
CA ARG A 158 -11.91 28.99 -1.95
C ARG A 158 -11.58 30.00 -3.06
N ASP A 159 -10.35 30.53 -3.08
CA ASP A 159 -9.90 31.44 -4.13
C ASP A 159 -9.82 30.77 -5.50
N ILE A 160 -9.31 29.54 -5.54
CA ILE A 160 -9.22 28.75 -6.77
C ILE A 160 -10.62 28.50 -7.34
N CYS A 161 -11.55 28.02 -6.50
CA CYS A 161 -12.94 27.79 -6.88
C CYS A 161 -13.59 29.04 -7.49
N ARG A 162 -13.38 30.22 -6.87
CA ARG A 162 -13.89 31.50 -7.37
C ARG A 162 -13.27 31.88 -8.72
N ARG A 163 -11.93 31.81 -8.84
CA ARG A 163 -11.20 32.24 -10.05
C ARG A 163 -11.46 31.33 -11.26
N LEU A 164 -11.72 30.04 -11.02
CA LEU A 164 -12.04 29.08 -12.08
C LEU A 164 -13.53 28.82 -12.27
N SER A 165 -14.39 29.55 -11.55
CA SER A 165 -15.84 29.37 -11.58
C SER A 165 -16.26 27.90 -11.39
N MET A 166 -15.64 27.21 -10.41
CA MET A 166 -15.92 25.81 -10.09
C MET A 166 -16.38 25.64 -8.64
N ASN A 167 -17.26 24.68 -8.41
CA ASN A 167 -17.63 24.31 -7.04
C ASN A 167 -16.56 23.41 -6.38
N PRO A 168 -16.56 23.27 -5.04
CA PRO A 168 -15.57 22.46 -4.33
C PRO A 168 -15.50 21.01 -4.79
N LYS A 169 -16.64 20.38 -5.12
CA LYS A 169 -16.67 19.02 -5.65
C LYS A 169 -15.86 18.93 -6.96
N SER A 170 -16.11 19.86 -7.89
CA SER A 170 -15.43 19.91 -9.19
C SER A 170 -13.93 20.16 -9.03
N PHE A 171 -13.54 20.98 -8.05
CA PHE A 171 -12.14 21.18 -7.69
C PHE A 171 -11.47 19.85 -7.29
N TYR A 172 -12.04 19.11 -6.33
CA TYR A 172 -11.48 17.83 -5.89
C TYR A 172 -11.53 16.74 -6.97
N ASP A 173 -12.57 16.74 -7.82
CA ASP A 173 -12.66 15.85 -8.98
C ASP A 173 -11.51 16.14 -9.98
N GLN A 174 -11.25 17.43 -10.29
CA GLN A 174 -10.15 17.81 -11.19
C GLN A 174 -8.78 17.51 -10.57
N LEU A 175 -8.60 17.76 -9.27
CA LEU A 175 -7.35 17.43 -8.57
C LEU A 175 -7.08 15.92 -8.61
N SER A 176 -8.11 15.10 -8.38
CA SER A 176 -8.02 13.64 -8.48
C SER A 176 -7.68 13.17 -9.89
N HIS A 177 -8.25 13.80 -10.93
CA HIS A 177 -7.90 13.52 -12.32
C HIS A 177 -6.45 13.88 -12.66
N ILE A 178 -5.98 15.05 -12.21
CA ILE A 178 -4.59 15.47 -12.38
C ILE A 178 -3.66 14.46 -11.70
N ALA A 179 -3.91 14.14 -10.42
CA ALA A 179 -3.11 13.19 -9.67
C ALA A 179 -3.04 11.80 -10.35
N SER A 180 -4.17 11.32 -10.88
CA SER A 180 -4.23 10.05 -11.62
C SER A 180 -3.42 10.07 -12.92
N ARG A 181 -3.46 11.18 -13.67
CA ARG A 181 -2.61 11.37 -14.86
C ARG A 181 -1.13 11.43 -14.50
N CYS A 182 -0.76 12.11 -13.41
CA CYS A 182 0.61 12.14 -12.91
C CYS A 182 1.09 10.74 -12.53
N ARG A 183 0.29 9.96 -11.79
CA ARG A 183 0.60 8.55 -11.47
C ARG A 183 0.82 7.71 -12.72
N ARG A 184 0.02 7.90 -13.77
CA ARG A 184 0.24 7.23 -15.07
C ARG A 184 1.60 7.53 -15.68
N GLN A 185 2.04 8.79 -15.61
CA GLN A 185 3.37 9.16 -16.11
C GLN A 185 4.46 8.59 -15.21
N LEU A 186 4.34 8.73 -13.88
CA LEU A 186 5.30 8.19 -12.91
C LEU A 186 5.49 6.68 -13.07
N ALA A 187 4.43 5.91 -13.30
CA ALA A 187 4.53 4.48 -13.54
C ALA A 187 5.45 4.10 -14.72
N MET A 188 5.62 4.98 -15.72
CA MET A 188 6.61 4.77 -16.79
C MET A 188 8.03 4.95 -16.29
N PHE A 189 8.27 5.99 -15.48
CA PHE A 189 9.57 6.27 -14.89
C PHE A 189 9.96 5.14 -13.93
N ASP A 190 9.04 4.72 -13.05
CA ASP A 190 9.23 3.60 -12.13
C ASP A 190 9.59 2.33 -12.91
N GLY A 191 8.78 1.98 -13.93
CA GLY A 191 9.02 0.79 -14.75
C GLY A 191 10.37 0.82 -15.46
N ARG A 192 10.83 2.00 -15.91
CA ARG A 192 12.17 2.15 -16.50
C ARG A 192 13.27 2.03 -15.45
N LEU A 193 13.13 2.69 -14.31
CA LEU A 193 14.09 2.64 -13.21
C LEU A 193 14.35 1.20 -12.78
N PHE A 194 13.30 0.47 -12.43
CA PHE A 194 13.42 -0.91 -11.95
C PHE A 194 13.88 -1.89 -13.04
N LYS A 195 13.57 -1.65 -14.33
CA LYS A 195 13.99 -2.52 -15.43
C LYS A 195 15.47 -2.34 -15.79
N HIS A 196 16.00 -1.12 -15.69
CA HIS A 196 17.34 -0.79 -16.17
C HIS A 196 18.38 -0.69 -15.06
N ALA A 197 17.98 -0.62 -13.79
CA ALA A 197 18.90 -0.62 -12.67
C ALA A 197 19.52 -2.01 -12.48
N HIS A 198 20.85 -2.10 -12.62
CA HIS A 198 21.61 -3.31 -12.25
C HIS A 198 21.69 -3.50 -10.73
N SER A 199 21.75 -2.38 -10.00
CA SER A 199 21.68 -2.31 -8.55
C SER A 199 20.84 -1.10 -8.19
N LEU A 200 19.99 -1.24 -7.17
CA LEU A 200 19.13 -0.17 -6.70
C LEU A 200 19.27 -0.08 -5.19
N ALA A 201 19.79 1.05 -4.72
CA ALA A 201 19.77 1.38 -3.30
C ALA A 201 18.50 2.17 -3.02
N LEU A 202 17.71 1.70 -2.05
CA LEU A 202 16.51 2.39 -1.61
C LEU A 202 16.75 2.98 -0.22
N ALA A 203 16.31 4.22 -0.03
CA ALA A 203 16.30 4.89 1.25
C ALA A 203 14.86 5.25 1.61
N SER A 204 14.43 4.85 2.81
CA SER A 204 13.10 5.15 3.34
C SER A 204 13.21 6.02 4.59
N ASP A 205 12.33 7.02 4.70
CA ASP A 205 12.18 7.84 5.91
C ASP A 205 10.70 7.90 6.31
N ILE A 206 10.47 8.13 7.60
CA ILE A 206 9.15 8.25 8.21
C ILE A 206 9.09 9.55 9.00
N ARG A 207 8.14 10.42 8.68
CA ARG A 207 7.94 11.72 9.34
C ARG A 207 6.48 11.93 9.69
N PRO A 208 6.15 12.71 10.73
CA PRO A 208 4.79 13.23 10.89
C PRO A 208 4.39 14.02 9.63
N LEU A 209 3.25 13.70 9.03
CA LEU A 209 2.76 14.42 7.83
C LEU A 209 2.42 15.87 8.17
N GLN A 210 1.91 16.10 9.37
CA GLN A 210 1.55 17.42 9.90
C GLN A 210 2.16 17.54 11.31
N PRO A 211 3.43 17.99 11.42
CA PRO A 211 4.17 17.96 12.69
C PRO A 211 3.54 18.70 13.86
N CYS A 212 2.63 19.65 13.58
CA CYS A 212 2.00 20.49 14.60
C CYS A 212 0.51 20.16 14.84
N SER A 213 0.00 19.03 14.34
CA SER A 213 -1.43 18.70 14.46
C SER A 213 -1.75 17.53 15.39
N ASP A 214 -0.74 16.86 15.96
CA ASP A 214 -0.87 15.74 16.90
C ASP A 214 -1.87 14.64 16.47
N ASN A 215 -2.08 14.47 15.17
CA ASN A 215 -3.08 13.56 14.62
C ASN A 215 -2.56 12.13 14.40
N GLY A 216 -1.30 11.87 14.76
CA GLY A 216 -0.66 10.56 14.61
C GLY A 216 -0.42 10.11 13.16
N VAL A 217 -0.68 10.96 12.17
CA VAL A 217 -0.50 10.60 10.76
C VAL A 217 0.97 10.70 10.38
N LEU A 218 1.54 9.55 10.02
CA LEU A 218 2.90 9.40 9.53
C LEU A 218 2.89 9.34 8.00
N TRP A 219 3.82 10.07 7.41
CA TRP A 219 4.19 9.99 6.00
C TRP A 219 5.44 9.14 5.87
N ILE A 220 5.35 8.09 5.06
CA ILE A 220 6.42 7.17 4.76
C ILE A 220 6.80 7.39 3.29
N ALA A 221 8.03 7.82 3.05
CA ALA A 221 8.55 8.02 1.70
C ALA A 221 9.74 7.10 1.45
N THR A 222 9.81 6.53 0.25
CA THR A 222 10.95 5.73 -0.22
C THR A 222 11.47 6.33 -1.51
N SER A 223 12.78 6.49 -1.59
CA SER A 223 13.48 7.04 -2.74
C SER A 223 14.61 6.13 -3.19
N GLU A 224 14.98 6.24 -4.46
CA GLU A 224 16.26 5.74 -4.94
C GLU A 224 17.37 6.63 -4.35
N ALA A 225 18.30 6.01 -3.65
CA ALA A 225 19.19 6.70 -2.70
C ALA A 225 20.18 7.65 -3.37
N GLN A 226 20.54 7.43 -4.65
CA GLN A 226 21.52 8.26 -5.35
C GLN A 226 20.89 9.49 -6.01
N SER A 227 19.77 9.32 -6.70
CA SER A 227 19.07 10.39 -7.42
C SER A 227 18.06 11.16 -6.57
N GLY A 228 17.63 10.59 -5.44
CA GLY A 228 16.53 11.11 -4.65
C GLY A 228 15.16 10.96 -5.31
N TYR A 229 15.07 10.21 -6.43
CA TYR A 229 13.80 9.94 -7.09
C TYR A 229 12.87 9.15 -6.16
N VAL A 230 11.70 9.72 -5.86
CA VAL A 230 10.75 9.10 -4.93
C VAL A 230 9.96 8.01 -5.64
N VAL A 231 10.21 6.75 -5.28
CA VAL A 231 9.57 5.56 -5.85
C VAL A 231 8.27 5.18 -5.15
N GLY A 232 8.03 5.68 -3.93
CA GLY A 232 6.83 5.34 -3.18
C GLY A 232 6.55 6.30 -2.03
N GLN A 233 5.28 6.60 -1.81
CA GLN A 233 4.82 7.45 -0.72
C GLN A 233 3.51 6.91 -0.16
N HIS A 234 3.44 6.75 1.15
CA HIS A 234 2.28 6.19 1.83
C HIS A 234 2.03 6.92 3.15
N THR A 235 0.82 6.76 3.67
CA THR A 235 0.47 7.17 5.03
C THR A 235 0.11 5.95 5.86
N ASN A 236 0.29 6.02 7.17
CA ASN A 236 -0.26 5.02 8.11
C ASN A 236 -1.80 5.11 8.27
N PHE A 237 -2.44 6.02 7.54
CA PHE A 237 -3.88 6.23 7.56
C PHE A 237 -4.64 5.07 6.89
N GLN A 238 -5.63 4.53 7.58
CA GLN A 238 -6.57 3.54 7.05
C GLN A 238 -7.75 4.29 6.39
N PRO A 239 -7.98 4.14 5.08
CA PRO A 239 -9.02 4.90 4.37
C PRO A 239 -10.45 4.38 4.63
N GLU A 240 -10.58 3.13 5.05
CA GLU A 240 -11.85 2.47 5.31
C GLU A 240 -12.12 2.44 6.81
N GLU A 241 -13.35 2.74 7.21
CA GLU A 241 -13.78 2.50 8.59
C GLU A 241 -13.80 1.01 8.85
N VAL A 242 -13.21 0.61 9.99
CA VAL A 242 -13.23 -0.79 10.42
C VAL A 242 -14.35 -0.97 11.43
N THR A 243 -15.27 -1.89 11.13
CA THR A 243 -16.42 -2.24 11.96
C THR A 243 -16.03 -3.01 13.21
N GLU A 244 -14.99 -3.84 13.12
CA GLU A 244 -14.47 -4.62 14.24
C GLU A 244 -13.14 -4.06 14.71
N ARG A 245 -13.01 -3.83 16.02
CA ARG A 245 -11.78 -3.33 16.63
C ARG A 245 -11.30 -4.33 17.65
N PHE A 246 -10.03 -4.68 17.57
CA PHE A 246 -9.37 -5.55 18.52
C PHE A 246 -8.43 -4.69 19.37
N GLU A 247 -8.59 -4.77 20.70
CA GLU A 247 -7.71 -4.08 21.64
C GLU A 247 -6.30 -4.65 21.64
N ILE A 248 -6.15 -5.89 21.18
CA ILE A 248 -4.90 -6.64 21.15
C ILE A 248 -4.76 -7.29 19.77
N HIS A 249 -3.61 -7.10 19.12
CA HIS A 249 -3.28 -7.82 17.90
C HIS A 249 -2.84 -9.25 18.20
N ASP A 250 -3.39 -10.22 17.47
CA ASP A 250 -3.00 -11.62 17.53
C ASP A 250 -2.42 -12.10 16.19
N ALA A 251 -1.11 -12.37 16.18
CA ALA A 251 -0.41 -12.81 14.98
C ALA A 251 -0.91 -14.14 14.39
N TYR A 252 -1.67 -14.93 15.16
CA TYR A 252 -2.19 -16.24 14.74
C TYR A 252 -3.63 -16.16 14.23
N THR A 253 -4.32 -15.03 14.43
CA THR A 253 -5.74 -14.87 14.09
C THR A 253 -5.90 -13.80 13.01
N ILE A 254 -6.49 -14.20 11.88
CA ILE A 254 -6.77 -13.30 10.76
C ILE A 254 -7.74 -12.19 11.19
N GLY A 255 -7.45 -10.96 10.78
CA GLY A 255 -8.34 -9.82 10.99
C GLY A 255 -8.21 -9.13 12.34
N THR A 256 -7.24 -9.53 13.18
CA THR A 256 -7.02 -8.91 14.50
C THR A 256 -6.12 -7.67 14.47
N ARG A 257 -6.12 -6.91 13.37
CA ARG A 257 -5.27 -5.72 13.24
C ARG A 257 -5.58 -4.75 14.38
N PHE A 258 -4.55 -4.33 15.11
CA PHE A 258 -4.72 -3.32 16.16
C PHE A 258 -5.12 -1.98 15.54
N ILE A 259 -6.19 -1.40 16.06
CA ILE A 259 -6.68 -0.08 15.67
C ILE A 259 -6.72 0.77 16.92
N ALA A 260 -5.92 1.83 16.93
CA ALA A 260 -5.89 2.75 18.04
C ALA A 260 -7.30 3.29 18.31
N PRO A 261 -7.78 3.28 19.57
CA PRO A 261 -9.08 3.84 19.89
C PRO A 261 -9.13 5.33 19.52
N HIS A 262 -10.29 5.78 19.07
CA HIS A 262 -10.52 7.21 18.86
C HIS A 262 -10.48 7.89 20.23
N VAL A 263 -9.40 8.60 20.53
CA VAL A 263 -9.33 9.44 21.72
C VAL A 263 -10.17 10.68 21.40
N SER A 264 -11.37 10.78 21.97
CA SER A 264 -12.11 12.04 21.94
C SER A 264 -11.26 13.11 22.60
N PRO A 265 -11.08 14.29 21.98
CA PRO A 265 -10.43 15.40 22.67
C PRO A 265 -11.25 15.72 23.93
N ILE A 266 -10.55 15.84 25.06
CA ILE A 266 -11.10 16.33 26.33
C ILE A 266 -11.39 17.83 26.19
#